data_AF-A0A932G816-F1
#
_entry.id   AF-A0A932G816-F1
#
_cell.length_a   1.000
_cell.length_b   1.000
_cell.length_c   1.000
_cell.angle_alpha   90.00
_cell.angle_beta   90.00
_cell.angle_gamma   90.00
#
_symmetry.space_group_name_H-M   'P 1'
#
loop_
_entity.id
_entity.type
_entity.pdbx_description
1 polymer ?
#
loop_
_entity_poly.entity_id
_entity_poly.type
_entity_poly.pdbx_seq_one_letter_code
_entity_poly.pdbx_strand_id
1 'polypeptide(L)'
;MLRPRHRLGWLLLCVLGLTACRTEQRRTHSPAASVPPAAFTVSEDFENTPVGAQADGAESHVENKGDSLAVTEETAASGRRSLKFQDAPGFQSAFNPRLVYAPHHTAGTTQCAFDLRVESGAVMYHEWRDDANPYRVGPIFWIRDGKLSVAGNELMAVPAGQWVHIEIIAKLGAQATGTWDLAVRLPGRETKAFRDLKTGSPDWRKLDWLGFVSNADARTAFYLDNLLLTNER
;
A
#
# COMPACT_ATOMS: atom_id res chain seq x y z
N MET A 1 66.52 91.41 -9.77
CA MET A 1 65.65 92.30 -8.98
C MET A 1 64.36 91.56 -8.65
N LEU A 2 64.02 91.53 -7.36
CA LEU A 2 62.80 91.10 -6.65
C LEU A 2 62.08 89.77 -7.00
N ARG A 3 62.01 88.90 -5.98
CA ARG A 3 61.00 87.85 -5.76
C ARG A 3 59.63 88.47 -5.36
N PRO A 4 58.54 87.72 -5.53
CA PRO A 4 57.78 87.18 -4.37
C PRO A 4 57.37 85.69 -4.58
N ARG A 5 57.44 84.76 -3.60
CA ARG A 5 56.46 84.41 -2.51
C ARG A 5 55.06 84.05 -3.09
N HIS A 6 54.36 82.92 -2.85
CA HIS A 6 54.37 81.84 -1.84
C HIS A 6 53.56 80.59 -2.30
N ARG A 7 53.98 79.41 -1.81
CA ARG A 7 53.26 78.20 -1.28
C ARG A 7 52.12 77.44 -2.03
N LEU A 8 52.39 76.12 -2.14
CA LEU A 8 51.60 74.89 -1.82
C LEU A 8 50.26 74.53 -2.52
N GLY A 9 50.17 73.24 -2.90
CA GLY A 9 48.95 72.46 -3.15
C GLY A 9 49.14 71.49 -4.34
N TRP A 10 49.73 70.31 -4.18
CA TRP A 10 49.11 68.97 -3.97
C TRP A 10 48.05 68.51 -5.00
N LEU A 11 48.29 67.29 -5.52
CA LEU A 11 47.43 66.33 -6.25
C LEU A 11 47.00 66.61 -7.69
N LEU A 12 46.78 65.61 -8.56
CA LEU A 12 47.29 64.25 -8.76
C LEU A 12 46.73 63.80 -10.13
N LEU A 13 47.54 63.05 -10.88
CA LEU A 13 47.27 62.11 -11.98
C LEU A 13 45.89 62.04 -12.67
N CYS A 14 45.93 61.92 -14.01
CA CYS A 14 44.99 61.10 -14.78
C CYS A 14 45.76 60.28 -15.83
N VAL A 15 45.85 58.95 -15.62
CA VAL A 15 46.39 57.98 -16.60
C VAL A 15 45.32 56.93 -16.81
N LEU A 16 44.87 56.81 -18.06
CA LEU A 16 43.92 55.80 -18.54
C LEU A 16 44.64 54.46 -18.72
N GLY A 17 44.16 53.43 -18.02
CA GLY A 17 44.57 52.04 -18.22
C GLY A 17 43.33 51.15 -18.35
N LEU A 18 43.10 50.59 -19.54
CA LEU A 18 42.11 49.54 -19.77
C LEU A 18 42.50 48.28 -18.97
N THR A 19 41.60 47.79 -18.12
CA THR A 19 41.71 46.45 -17.53
C THR A 19 40.45 45.67 -17.87
N ALA A 20 40.61 44.58 -18.62
CA ALA A 20 39.53 43.64 -18.91
C ALA A 20 39.19 42.83 -17.65
N CYS A 21 37.94 42.92 -17.20
CA CYS A 21 37.42 42.14 -16.09
C CYS A 21 37.10 40.72 -16.58
N ARG A 22 37.88 39.73 -16.16
CA ARG A 22 37.59 38.31 -16.41
C ARG A 22 36.72 37.80 -15.26
N THR A 23 35.41 37.73 -15.49
CA THR A 23 34.44 37.21 -14.54
C THR A 23 34.57 35.70 -14.43
N GLU A 24 34.99 35.20 -13.27
CA GLU A 24 35.10 33.78 -12.98
C GLU A 24 33.70 33.22 -12.68
N GLN A 25 33.14 32.51 -13.65
CA GLN A 25 31.81 31.92 -13.56
C GLN A 25 31.87 30.71 -12.63
N ARG A 26 31.60 30.94 -11.34
CA ARG A 26 31.42 29.88 -10.34
C ARG A 26 30.29 28.96 -10.83
N ARG A 27 30.65 27.77 -11.31
CA ARG A 27 29.68 26.70 -11.62
C ARG A 27 28.99 26.32 -10.32
N THR A 28 27.78 26.81 -10.12
CA THR A 28 26.86 26.30 -9.11
C THR A 28 26.51 24.87 -9.51
N HIS A 29 27.08 23.87 -8.82
CA HIS A 29 26.54 22.52 -8.85
C HIS A 29 25.16 22.60 -8.18
N SER A 30 24.10 22.63 -8.98
CA SER A 30 22.76 22.31 -8.47
C SER A 30 22.81 20.84 -8.03
N PRO A 31 22.42 20.51 -6.78
CA PRO A 31 22.23 19.11 -6.43
C PRO A 31 21.11 18.58 -7.33
N ALA A 32 21.38 17.49 -8.05
CA ALA A 32 20.33 16.80 -8.80
C ALA A 32 19.21 16.44 -7.81
N ALA A 33 17.96 16.77 -8.16
CA ALA A 33 16.81 16.35 -7.38
C ALA A 33 16.85 14.80 -7.28
N SER A 34 16.92 14.27 -6.07
CA SER A 34 16.83 12.83 -5.84
C SER A 34 15.45 12.36 -6.30
N VAL A 35 15.41 11.47 -7.29
CA VAL A 35 14.16 10.78 -7.68
C VAL A 35 13.65 10.04 -6.43
N PRO A 36 12.39 10.24 -6.00
CA PRO A 36 11.84 9.50 -4.88
C PRO A 36 11.92 7.99 -5.16
N PRO A 37 12.19 7.15 -4.14
CA PRO A 37 12.14 5.71 -4.32
C PRO A 37 10.78 5.29 -4.88
N ALA A 38 10.79 4.32 -5.79
CA ALA A 38 9.57 3.73 -6.32
C ALA A 38 8.71 3.23 -5.15
N ALA A 39 7.39 3.42 -5.25
CA ALA A 39 6.47 2.88 -4.26
C ALA A 39 6.54 1.34 -4.29
N PHE A 40 6.34 0.71 -3.13
CA PHE A 40 6.22 -0.73 -3.04
C PHE A 40 5.06 -1.22 -3.90
N THR A 41 5.24 -2.34 -4.61
CA THR A 41 4.16 -2.95 -5.39
C THR A 41 4.21 -4.46 -5.20
N VAL A 42 3.04 -5.10 -5.32
CA VAL A 42 2.90 -6.56 -5.31
C VAL A 42 2.26 -6.97 -6.65
N SER A 43 2.75 -8.04 -7.23
CA SER A 43 2.15 -8.70 -8.38
C SER A 43 2.43 -10.18 -8.25
N GLU A 44 1.50 -10.92 -7.65
CA GLU A 44 1.72 -12.31 -7.29
C GLU A 44 0.53 -13.20 -7.68
N ASP A 45 0.80 -14.15 -8.58
CA ASP A 45 -0.11 -15.20 -9.06
C ASP A 45 0.21 -16.56 -8.44
N PHE A 46 1.23 -16.64 -7.58
CA PHE A 46 1.68 -17.85 -6.87
C PHE A 46 2.20 -19.00 -7.75
N GLU A 47 2.27 -18.85 -9.08
CA GLU A 47 2.65 -19.92 -10.00
C GLU A 47 4.12 -20.32 -9.86
N ASN A 48 4.97 -19.35 -9.51
CA ASN A 48 6.41 -19.56 -9.31
C ASN A 48 6.77 -19.95 -7.88
N THR A 49 5.81 -19.86 -6.95
CA THR A 49 6.00 -20.21 -5.54
C THR A 49 5.78 -21.72 -5.33
N PRO A 50 6.71 -22.47 -4.70
CA PRO A 50 6.55 -23.90 -4.49
C PRO A 50 5.33 -24.25 -3.63
N VAL A 51 4.69 -25.39 -3.93
CA VAL A 51 3.61 -25.94 -3.08
C VAL A 51 4.13 -26.17 -1.66
N GLY A 52 3.37 -25.71 -0.67
CA GLY A 52 3.73 -25.74 0.74
C GLY A 52 4.58 -24.56 1.22
N ALA A 53 5.07 -23.71 0.32
CA ALA A 53 5.82 -22.50 0.70
C ALA A 53 4.87 -21.35 1.11
N GLN A 54 5.40 -20.40 1.87
CA GLN A 54 4.72 -19.15 2.21
C GLN A 54 4.76 -18.18 1.01
N ALA A 55 3.90 -17.16 1.03
CA ALA A 55 3.93 -16.11 0.01
C ALA A 55 5.20 -15.24 0.16
N ASP A 56 5.85 -14.93 -0.97
CA ASP A 56 7.02 -14.06 -1.00
C ASP A 56 6.66 -12.59 -0.72
N GLY A 57 7.59 -11.85 -0.11
CA GLY A 57 7.44 -10.42 0.15
C GLY A 57 6.39 -10.06 1.21
N ALA A 58 5.89 -11.05 1.95
CA ALA A 58 4.90 -10.90 3.02
C ALA A 58 5.32 -11.62 4.30
N GLU A 59 4.77 -11.17 5.42
CA GLU A 59 4.87 -11.89 6.68
C GLU A 59 3.67 -12.84 6.84
N SER A 60 3.97 -14.12 7.04
CA SER A 60 2.97 -15.14 7.36
C SER A 60 2.98 -15.42 8.86
N HIS A 61 1.83 -15.26 9.50
CA HIS A 61 1.67 -15.48 10.95
C HIS A 61 0.71 -16.65 11.17
N VAL A 62 1.23 -17.71 11.79
CA VAL A 62 0.52 -18.95 12.14
C VAL A 62 0.81 -19.34 13.59
N GLU A 63 -0.08 -20.07 14.24
CA GLU A 63 0.08 -20.61 15.60
C GLU A 63 0.54 -22.08 15.63
N ASN A 64 0.58 -22.76 14.48
CA ASN A 64 0.92 -24.18 14.36
C ASN A 64 -0.01 -25.10 15.16
N LYS A 65 -1.31 -24.77 15.22
CA LYS A 65 -2.35 -25.53 15.93
C LYS A 65 -3.35 -26.19 14.97
N GLY A 66 -2.88 -26.51 13.76
CA GLY A 66 -3.71 -27.02 12.67
C GLY A 66 -4.08 -25.93 11.65
N ASP A 67 -3.68 -24.68 11.90
CA ASP A 67 -3.62 -23.65 10.87
C ASP A 67 -2.42 -23.81 9.95
N SER A 68 -2.56 -23.25 8.75
CA SER A 68 -1.47 -23.06 7.81
C SER A 68 -1.74 -21.86 6.91
N LEU A 69 -0.65 -21.34 6.35
CA LEU A 69 -0.67 -20.28 5.34
C LEU A 69 0.38 -20.65 4.30
N ALA A 70 -0.06 -21.26 3.21
CA ALA A 70 0.85 -21.87 2.23
C ALA A 70 0.24 -21.98 0.83
N VAL A 71 1.10 -21.96 -0.19
CA VAL A 71 0.72 -22.16 -1.58
C VAL A 71 0.28 -23.61 -1.81
N THR A 72 -0.80 -23.81 -2.55
CA THR A 72 -1.41 -25.10 -2.83
C THR A 72 -1.82 -25.24 -4.29
N GLU A 73 -2.10 -26.47 -4.72
CA GLU A 73 -2.71 -26.79 -6.02
C GLU A 73 -4.14 -27.35 -5.88
N GLU A 74 -4.77 -27.16 -4.70
CA GLU A 74 -6.16 -27.60 -4.44
C GLU A 74 -7.17 -26.88 -5.35
N THR A 75 -6.97 -25.59 -5.59
CA THR A 75 -7.79 -24.75 -6.48
C THR A 75 -7.02 -23.47 -6.79
N ALA A 76 -7.34 -22.82 -7.92
CA ALA A 76 -6.75 -21.54 -8.31
C ALA A 76 -7.77 -20.74 -9.13
N ALA A 77 -7.67 -19.41 -9.10
CA ALA A 77 -8.50 -18.53 -9.93
C ALA A 77 -7.94 -18.45 -11.35
N SER A 78 -6.61 -18.42 -11.46
CA SER A 78 -5.86 -18.58 -12.70
C SER A 78 -4.78 -19.67 -12.51
N GLY A 79 -4.17 -20.16 -13.59
CA GLY A 79 -3.07 -21.13 -13.48
C GLY A 79 -3.44 -22.43 -12.74
N ARG A 80 -2.59 -22.82 -11.79
CA ARG A 80 -2.68 -24.06 -11.00
C ARG A 80 -2.53 -23.83 -9.50
N ARG A 81 -1.99 -22.70 -9.07
CA ARG A 81 -1.62 -22.45 -7.68
C ARG A 81 -2.38 -21.27 -7.10
N SER A 82 -2.59 -21.33 -5.80
CA SER A 82 -3.09 -20.20 -5.02
C SER A 82 -2.58 -20.30 -3.59
N LEU A 83 -2.71 -19.21 -2.84
CA LEU A 83 -2.37 -19.17 -1.44
C LEU A 83 -3.57 -19.60 -0.59
N LYS A 84 -3.41 -20.65 0.23
CA LYS A 84 -4.45 -21.14 1.13
C LYS A 84 -4.22 -20.63 2.55
N PHE A 85 -5.29 -20.12 3.15
CA PHE A 85 -5.42 -19.87 4.58
C PHE A 85 -6.24 -21.02 5.16
N GLN A 86 -5.62 -21.84 6.00
CA GLN A 86 -6.29 -22.90 6.73
C GLN A 86 -6.48 -22.46 8.17
N ASP A 87 -7.73 -22.40 8.60
CA ASP A 87 -8.13 -22.05 9.97
C ASP A 87 -8.39 -23.32 10.81
N ALA A 88 -8.38 -23.19 12.13
CA ALA A 88 -8.63 -24.23 13.12
C ALA A 88 -9.06 -23.60 14.46
N PRO A 89 -9.79 -24.32 15.33
CA PRO A 89 -10.22 -23.77 16.60
C PRO A 89 -9.08 -23.63 17.62
N GLY A 90 -9.24 -22.74 18.61
CA GLY A 90 -8.40 -22.70 19.82
C GLY A 90 -7.09 -21.90 19.70
N PHE A 91 -7.06 -20.90 18.82
CA PHE A 91 -5.95 -19.96 18.73
C PHE A 91 -5.87 -19.02 19.94
N GLN A 92 -4.66 -18.65 20.32
CA GLN A 92 -4.42 -17.61 21.32
C GLN A 92 -4.85 -16.25 20.78
N SER A 93 -4.64 -16.03 19.48
CA SER A 93 -4.97 -14.83 18.74
C SER A 93 -5.98 -15.17 17.65
N ALA A 94 -7.22 -14.71 17.82
CA ALA A 94 -8.28 -14.93 16.84
C ALA A 94 -7.98 -14.34 15.44
N PHE A 95 -6.97 -13.47 15.34
CA PHE A 95 -6.50 -12.85 14.09
C PHE A 95 -5.40 -13.67 13.39
N ASN A 96 -5.26 -14.94 13.72
CA ASN A 96 -4.39 -15.88 13.01
C ASN A 96 -5.23 -17.00 12.38
N PRO A 97 -4.79 -17.59 11.25
CA PRO A 97 -3.62 -17.17 10.46
C PRO A 97 -3.83 -15.83 9.74
N ARG A 98 -2.75 -15.06 9.56
CA ARG A 98 -2.77 -13.82 8.78
C ARG A 98 -1.55 -13.64 7.89
N LEU A 99 -1.78 -13.02 6.73
CA LEU A 99 -0.75 -12.54 5.81
C LEU A 99 -0.66 -11.02 5.91
N VAL A 100 0.54 -10.49 5.97
CA VAL A 100 0.79 -9.04 6.10
C VAL A 100 1.80 -8.56 5.06
N TYR A 101 1.45 -7.49 4.36
CA TYR A 101 2.39 -6.67 3.59
C TYR A 101 2.62 -5.34 4.31
N ALA A 102 3.80 -4.74 4.12
CA ALA A 102 4.18 -3.43 4.64
C ALA A 102 4.51 -2.44 3.50
N PRO A 103 3.50 -1.84 2.83
CA PRO A 103 3.73 -1.08 1.60
C PRO A 103 4.37 0.29 1.81
N HIS A 104 4.13 0.91 2.97
CA HIS A 104 4.59 2.26 3.30
C HIS A 104 4.16 3.33 2.26
N HIS A 105 2.93 3.24 1.74
CA HIS A 105 2.40 4.25 0.84
C HIS A 105 1.93 5.47 1.63
N THR A 106 2.54 6.63 1.41
CA THR A 106 2.24 7.86 2.18
C THR A 106 1.42 8.89 1.39
N ALA A 107 1.25 8.70 0.09
CA ALA A 107 0.56 9.62 -0.82
C ALA A 107 0.07 8.88 -2.08
N GLY A 108 -0.69 9.61 -2.92
CA GLY A 108 -1.21 9.09 -4.18
C GLY A 108 -2.47 8.25 -4.01
N THR A 109 -2.78 7.46 -5.04
CA THR A 109 -3.89 6.49 -5.03
C THR A 109 -3.29 5.09 -4.93
N THR A 110 -3.72 4.31 -3.94
CA THR A 110 -3.36 2.89 -3.84
C THR A 110 -4.52 2.05 -4.33
N GLN A 111 -4.21 1.07 -5.17
CA GLN A 111 -5.14 0.05 -5.64
C GLN A 111 -4.65 -1.32 -5.18
N CYS A 112 -5.55 -2.11 -4.59
CA CYS A 112 -5.32 -3.52 -4.31
C CYS A 112 -6.40 -4.33 -5.03
N ALA A 113 -5.99 -5.30 -5.84
CA ALA A 113 -6.91 -6.21 -6.52
C ALA A 113 -6.47 -7.66 -6.30
N PHE A 114 -7.42 -8.57 -6.17
CA PHE A 114 -7.15 -9.99 -5.97
C PHE A 114 -8.39 -10.83 -6.26
N ASP A 115 -8.19 -12.12 -6.51
CA ASP A 115 -9.24 -13.11 -6.51
C ASP A 115 -9.28 -13.84 -5.17
N LEU A 116 -10.49 -14.01 -4.65
CA LEU A 116 -10.76 -14.59 -3.34
C LEU A 116 -11.76 -15.74 -3.48
N ARG A 117 -11.50 -16.87 -2.84
CA ARG A 117 -12.45 -17.97 -2.71
C ARG A 117 -12.61 -18.33 -1.25
N VAL A 118 -13.82 -18.18 -0.71
CA VAL A 118 -14.14 -18.57 0.66
C VAL A 118 -14.86 -19.92 0.67
N GLU A 119 -14.47 -20.81 1.57
CA GLU A 119 -15.21 -22.05 1.80
C GLU A 119 -16.36 -21.83 2.80
N SER A 120 -17.27 -22.81 2.91
CA SER A 120 -18.36 -22.73 3.87
C SER A 120 -17.83 -22.58 5.31
N GLY A 121 -18.42 -21.65 6.07
CA GLY A 121 -18.00 -21.35 7.44
C GLY A 121 -16.73 -20.50 7.55
N ALA A 122 -16.09 -20.11 6.44
CA ALA A 122 -14.96 -19.19 6.48
C ALA A 122 -15.39 -17.82 7.05
N VAL A 123 -14.55 -17.30 7.94
CA VAL A 123 -14.68 -15.94 8.48
C VAL A 123 -13.35 -15.25 8.26
N MET A 124 -13.36 -14.17 7.50
CA MET A 124 -12.14 -13.41 7.19
C MET A 124 -12.41 -11.92 7.15
N TYR A 125 -11.36 -11.13 7.35
CA TYR A 125 -11.37 -9.71 7.02
C TYR A 125 -10.09 -9.30 6.31
N HIS A 126 -10.23 -8.30 5.44
CA HIS A 126 -9.12 -7.61 4.81
C HIS A 126 -9.09 -6.20 5.37
N GLU A 127 -7.92 -5.74 5.80
CA GLU A 127 -7.79 -4.48 6.52
C GLU A 127 -6.48 -3.76 6.19
N TRP A 128 -6.58 -2.43 6.12
CA TRP A 128 -5.45 -1.53 5.95
C TRP A 128 -5.27 -0.71 7.23
N ARG A 129 -4.03 -0.51 7.67
CA ARG A 129 -3.71 0.32 8.84
C ARG A 129 -2.53 1.26 8.57
N ASP A 130 -2.47 2.34 9.34
CA ASP A 130 -1.23 3.11 9.51
C ASP A 130 -0.41 2.54 10.69
N ASP A 131 0.78 3.10 10.92
CA ASP A 131 1.68 2.73 12.02
C ASP A 131 1.51 3.58 13.30
N ALA A 132 0.41 4.35 13.42
CA ALA A 132 0.22 5.22 14.57
C ALA A 132 -0.02 4.42 15.86
N ASN A 133 0.02 5.11 17.00
CA ASN A 133 -0.30 4.50 18.30
C ASN A 133 -1.32 5.35 19.07
N PRO A 134 -2.61 4.92 19.18
CA PRO A 134 -3.18 3.75 18.52
C PRO A 134 -3.18 3.89 16.99
N TYR A 135 -3.12 2.77 16.28
CA TYR A 135 -3.17 2.77 14.82
C TYR A 135 -4.53 3.23 14.32
N ARG A 136 -4.56 3.80 13.13
CA ARG A 136 -5.78 4.18 12.42
C ARG A 136 -6.11 3.13 11.37
N VAL A 137 -7.39 2.87 11.21
CA VAL A 137 -7.91 1.86 10.26
C VAL A 137 -8.36 2.54 8.98
N GLY A 138 -7.84 2.09 7.84
CA GLY A 138 -8.24 2.53 6.50
C GLY A 138 -9.42 1.72 5.95
N PRO A 139 -9.34 1.25 4.69
CA PRO A 139 -10.23 0.24 4.15
C PRO A 139 -10.32 -1.02 5.03
N ILE A 140 -11.54 -1.47 5.27
CA ILE A 140 -11.81 -2.74 5.95
C ILE A 140 -13.14 -3.32 5.46
N PHE A 141 -13.13 -4.62 5.13
CA PHE A 141 -14.36 -5.39 4.93
C PHE A 141 -14.26 -6.75 5.58
N TRP A 142 -15.42 -7.32 5.91
CA TRP A 142 -15.56 -8.66 6.45
C TRP A 142 -16.29 -9.55 5.48
N ILE A 143 -15.90 -10.83 5.43
CA ILE A 143 -16.74 -11.90 4.91
C ILE A 143 -17.03 -12.86 6.07
N ARG A 144 -18.31 -12.99 6.41
CA ARG A 144 -18.83 -13.88 7.46
C ARG A 144 -20.21 -14.35 7.04
N ASP A 145 -20.54 -15.60 7.33
CA ASP A 145 -21.86 -16.18 7.02
C ASP A 145 -22.25 -16.02 5.53
N GLY A 146 -21.27 -16.13 4.62
CA GLY A 146 -21.47 -15.99 3.17
C GLY A 146 -21.83 -14.58 2.73
N LYS A 147 -21.49 -13.56 3.51
CA LYS A 147 -21.86 -12.15 3.26
C LYS A 147 -20.66 -11.23 3.39
N LEU A 148 -20.49 -10.36 2.41
CA LEU A 148 -19.55 -9.25 2.48
C LEU A 148 -20.21 -8.07 3.19
N SER A 149 -19.52 -7.51 4.19
CA SER A 149 -20.00 -6.35 4.95
C SER A 149 -18.91 -5.32 5.20
N VAL A 150 -19.32 -4.06 5.32
CA VAL A 150 -18.47 -2.92 5.64
C VAL A 150 -19.16 -2.11 6.73
N ALA A 151 -18.43 -1.79 7.81
CA ALA A 151 -18.96 -1.09 8.99
C ALA A 151 -20.26 -1.74 9.54
N GLY A 152 -20.34 -3.07 9.53
CA GLY A 152 -21.50 -3.84 10.00
C GLY A 152 -22.69 -3.89 9.02
N ASN A 153 -22.63 -3.18 7.89
CA ASN A 153 -23.68 -3.21 6.87
C ASN A 153 -23.35 -4.27 5.83
N GLU A 154 -24.30 -5.18 5.59
CA GLU A 154 -24.22 -6.16 4.52
C GLU A 154 -24.32 -5.46 3.15
N LEU A 155 -23.34 -5.70 2.28
CA LEU A 155 -23.31 -5.14 0.94
C LEU A 155 -23.82 -6.15 -0.11
N MET A 156 -23.41 -7.42 0.03
CA MET A 156 -23.84 -8.50 -0.86
C MET A 156 -23.50 -9.89 -0.31
N ALA A 157 -24.20 -10.91 -0.82
CA ALA A 157 -23.81 -12.30 -0.64
C ALA A 157 -22.54 -12.64 -1.44
N VAL A 158 -21.70 -13.50 -0.85
CA VAL A 158 -20.51 -14.10 -1.45
C VAL A 158 -20.72 -15.61 -1.51
N PRO A 159 -20.77 -16.21 -2.71
CA PRO A 159 -20.97 -17.64 -2.85
C PRO A 159 -19.75 -18.42 -2.34
N ALA A 160 -20.00 -19.39 -1.44
CA ALA A 160 -18.96 -20.31 -1.00
C ALA A 160 -18.47 -21.18 -2.16
N GLY A 161 -17.17 -21.49 -2.17
CA GLY A 161 -16.55 -22.37 -3.16
C GLY A 161 -16.51 -21.76 -4.58
N GLN A 162 -16.58 -20.44 -4.71
CA GLN A 162 -16.44 -19.73 -5.97
C GLN A 162 -15.41 -18.61 -5.84
N TRP A 163 -14.62 -18.41 -6.89
CA TRP A 163 -13.67 -17.30 -6.99
C TRP A 163 -14.39 -15.99 -7.27
N VAL A 164 -14.14 -14.97 -6.47
CA VAL A 164 -14.69 -13.63 -6.62
C VAL A 164 -13.55 -12.65 -6.78
N HIS A 165 -13.66 -11.77 -7.77
CA HIS A 165 -12.67 -10.73 -7.97
C HIS A 165 -13.02 -9.52 -7.10
N ILE A 166 -12.03 -9.01 -6.35
CA ILE A 166 -12.17 -7.88 -5.44
C ILE A 166 -11.15 -6.82 -5.84
N GLU A 167 -11.59 -5.57 -5.86
CA GLU A 167 -10.74 -4.41 -6.09
C GLU A 167 -11.05 -3.31 -5.07
N ILE A 168 -10.01 -2.72 -4.51
CA ILE A 168 -10.05 -1.72 -3.45
C ILE A 168 -9.21 -0.53 -3.90
N ILE A 169 -9.77 0.67 -3.84
CA ILE A 169 -9.04 1.90 -4.16
C ILE A 169 -9.19 2.89 -3.01
N ALA A 170 -8.07 3.45 -2.55
CA ALA A 170 -8.09 4.55 -1.59
C ALA A 170 -7.04 5.61 -1.92
N LYS A 171 -7.41 6.87 -1.71
CA LYS A 171 -6.50 8.03 -1.82
C LYS A 171 -5.81 8.29 -0.50
N LEU A 172 -4.53 8.64 -0.56
CA LEU A 172 -3.64 8.80 0.58
C LEU A 172 -3.08 10.22 0.67
N GLY A 173 -2.42 10.51 1.80
CA GLY A 173 -1.75 11.77 2.07
C GLY A 173 -2.71 12.96 1.96
N ALA A 174 -2.28 14.01 1.24
CA ALA A 174 -3.08 15.21 1.02
C ALA A 174 -4.40 14.95 0.27
N GLN A 175 -4.49 13.87 -0.51
CA GLN A 175 -5.67 13.51 -1.31
C GLN A 175 -6.68 12.62 -0.56
N ALA A 176 -6.33 12.14 0.64
CA ALA A 176 -7.20 11.29 1.44
C ALA A 176 -8.52 12.01 1.78
N THR A 177 -9.64 11.33 1.53
CA THR A 177 -11.01 11.83 1.72
C THR A 177 -11.71 11.19 2.92
N GLY A 178 -11.04 10.30 3.65
CA GLY A 178 -11.65 9.44 4.67
C GLY A 178 -12.60 8.39 4.06
N THR A 179 -12.58 8.22 2.73
CA THR A 179 -13.37 7.24 1.99
C THR A 179 -12.50 6.36 1.08
N TRP A 180 -13.08 5.24 0.65
CA TRP A 180 -12.49 4.29 -0.27
C TRP A 180 -13.59 3.62 -1.11
N ASP A 181 -13.19 3.01 -2.21
CA ASP A 181 -14.10 2.33 -3.12
C ASP A 181 -13.82 0.83 -3.15
N LEU A 182 -14.89 0.05 -3.26
CA LEU A 182 -14.86 -1.40 -3.39
C LEU A 182 -15.58 -1.80 -4.68
N ALA A 183 -14.95 -2.64 -5.49
CA ALA A 183 -15.61 -3.32 -6.60
C ALA A 183 -15.51 -4.83 -6.42
N VAL A 184 -16.63 -5.53 -6.66
CA VAL A 184 -16.73 -6.99 -6.49
C VAL A 184 -17.36 -7.59 -7.74
N ARG A 185 -16.71 -8.57 -8.33
CA ARG A 185 -17.21 -9.30 -9.51
C ARG A 185 -17.29 -10.80 -9.22
N LEU A 186 -18.52 -11.29 -9.20
CA LEU A 186 -18.82 -12.72 -9.07
C LEU A 186 -18.62 -13.42 -10.43
N PRO A 187 -18.40 -14.75 -10.47
CA PRO A 187 -18.27 -15.50 -11.71
C PRO A 187 -19.47 -15.28 -12.66
N GLY A 188 -19.18 -14.91 -13.90
CA GLY A 188 -20.19 -14.70 -14.94
C GLY A 188 -21.17 -13.55 -14.68
N ARG A 189 -20.87 -12.65 -13.74
CA ARG A 189 -21.71 -11.48 -13.42
C ARG A 189 -20.98 -10.17 -13.68
N GLU A 190 -21.77 -9.11 -13.84
CA GLU A 190 -21.26 -7.75 -13.87
C GLU A 190 -20.65 -7.35 -12.52
N THR A 191 -19.67 -6.45 -12.57
CA THR A 191 -19.04 -5.87 -11.40
C THR A 191 -20.04 -5.01 -10.62
N LYS A 192 -20.17 -5.27 -9.31
CA LYS A 192 -20.87 -4.38 -8.39
C LYS A 192 -19.87 -3.41 -7.77
N ALA A 193 -20.12 -2.11 -7.91
CA ALA A 193 -19.30 -1.07 -7.32
C ALA A 193 -20.00 -0.44 -6.10
N PHE A 194 -19.24 -0.28 -5.02
CA PHE A 194 -19.62 0.41 -3.80
C PHE A 194 -18.65 1.57 -3.62
N ARG A 195 -19.16 2.80 -3.74
CA ARG A 195 -18.35 4.02 -3.72
C ARG A 195 -18.46 4.72 -2.38
N ASP A 196 -17.46 5.52 -2.05
CA ASP A 196 -17.44 6.41 -0.89
C ASP A 196 -17.65 5.70 0.46
N LEU A 197 -17.21 4.44 0.56
CA LEU A 197 -17.22 3.68 1.81
C LEU A 197 -16.31 4.38 2.82
N LYS A 198 -16.75 4.48 4.08
CA LYS A 198 -15.95 5.13 5.11
C LYS A 198 -14.76 4.26 5.52
N THR A 199 -13.61 4.90 5.69
CA THR A 199 -12.48 4.29 6.40
C THR A 199 -12.87 4.00 7.85
N GLY A 200 -12.21 3.02 8.49
CA GLY A 200 -12.44 2.72 9.90
C GLY A 200 -12.04 3.88 10.83
N SER A 201 -11.16 4.77 10.38
CA SER A 201 -10.70 5.97 11.07
C SER A 201 -10.65 7.14 10.08
N PRO A 202 -11.45 8.21 10.27
CA PRO A 202 -11.52 9.34 9.33
C PRO A 202 -10.17 10.02 9.05
N ASP A 203 -9.25 9.97 10.02
CA ASP A 203 -7.92 10.58 9.94
C ASP A 203 -6.84 9.64 9.38
N TRP A 204 -7.21 8.45 8.87
CA TRP A 204 -6.26 7.55 8.22
C TRP A 204 -5.79 8.13 6.87
N ARG A 205 -4.46 8.21 6.67
CA ARG A 205 -3.88 8.87 5.48
C ARG A 205 -2.72 8.11 4.82
N LYS A 206 -2.25 7.00 5.39
CA LYS A 206 -1.12 6.25 4.84
C LYS A 206 -1.27 4.75 5.08
N LEU A 207 -0.80 3.96 4.13
CA LEU A 207 -0.85 2.50 4.19
C LEU A 207 0.51 1.96 4.61
N ASP A 208 0.64 1.63 5.88
CA ASP A 208 1.85 0.99 6.44
C ASP A 208 1.65 -0.51 6.65
N TRP A 209 0.41 -0.97 6.73
CA TRP A 209 0.06 -2.37 6.99
C TRP A 209 -1.16 -2.77 6.17
N LEU A 210 -1.04 -3.84 5.39
CA LEU A 210 -2.13 -4.45 4.61
C LEU A 210 -2.24 -5.92 5.00
N GLY A 211 -3.41 -6.33 5.48
CA GLY A 211 -3.61 -7.67 6.02
C GLY A 211 -4.75 -8.45 5.39
N PHE A 212 -4.53 -9.75 5.23
CA PHE A 212 -5.56 -10.76 5.02
C PHE A 212 -5.60 -11.65 6.25
N VAL A 213 -6.76 -11.71 6.92
CA VAL A 213 -6.87 -12.36 8.22
C VAL A 213 -7.97 -13.40 8.19
N SER A 214 -7.63 -14.65 8.51
CA SER A 214 -8.60 -15.67 8.91
C SER A 214 -8.97 -15.46 10.36
N ASN A 215 -10.27 -15.49 10.65
CA ASN A 215 -10.82 -15.17 11.96
C ASN A 215 -12.00 -16.11 12.30
N ALA A 216 -11.97 -17.33 11.78
CA ALA A 216 -12.89 -18.37 12.22
C ALA A 216 -12.35 -18.99 13.52
N ASP A 217 -13.22 -19.64 14.29
CA ASP A 217 -12.84 -20.52 15.40
C ASP A 217 -13.30 -21.95 15.06
N ALA A 218 -12.95 -22.38 13.84
CA ALA A 218 -13.39 -23.63 13.26
C ALA A 218 -12.46 -24.03 12.13
N ARG A 219 -12.42 -25.34 11.82
CA ARG A 219 -11.67 -25.83 10.68
C ARG A 219 -12.34 -25.41 9.37
N THR A 220 -11.82 -24.39 8.72
CA THR A 220 -12.30 -23.86 7.43
C THR A 220 -11.14 -23.27 6.65
N ALA A 221 -11.38 -22.80 5.43
CA ALA A 221 -10.34 -22.22 4.60
C ALA A 221 -10.87 -21.10 3.70
N PHE A 222 -9.96 -20.22 3.30
CA PHE A 222 -10.13 -19.41 2.11
C PHE A 222 -8.83 -19.39 1.29
N TYR A 223 -8.94 -18.97 0.04
CA TYR A 223 -7.86 -18.94 -0.92
C TYR A 223 -7.73 -17.55 -1.53
N LEU A 224 -6.49 -17.14 -1.78
CA LEU A 224 -6.12 -15.87 -2.40
C LEU A 224 -5.30 -16.16 -3.67
N ASP A 225 -5.59 -15.43 -4.74
CA ASP A 225 -4.90 -15.55 -6.03
C ASP A 225 -4.84 -14.19 -6.75
N ASN A 226 -3.95 -14.06 -7.74
CA ASN A 226 -3.77 -12.89 -8.62
C ASN A 226 -3.70 -11.56 -7.84
N LEU A 227 -2.89 -11.51 -6.78
CA LEU A 227 -2.75 -10.33 -5.93
C LEU A 227 -1.95 -9.24 -6.63
N LEU A 228 -2.56 -8.08 -6.78
CA LEU A 228 -1.95 -6.86 -7.28
C LEU A 228 -2.06 -5.77 -6.20
N LEU A 229 -0.95 -5.09 -5.93
CA LEU A 229 -0.90 -3.85 -5.16
C LEU A 229 -0.09 -2.82 -5.91
N THR A 230 -0.68 -1.67 -6.22
CA THR A 230 -0.02 -0.56 -6.92
C THR A 230 -0.25 0.75 -6.19
N ASN A 231 0.64 1.72 -6.45
CA ASN A 231 0.48 3.08 -5.98
C ASN A 231 0.85 4.09 -7.08
N GLU A 232 -0.13 4.88 -7.48
CA GLU A 232 0.03 5.98 -8.43
C GLU A 232 0.20 7.29 -7.65
N ARG A 233 1.37 7.90 -7.72
CA ARG A 233 1.72 9.13 -6.98
C ARG A 233 1.64 10.39 -7.83
#